data_AF-A0A7S2FTG8-F1
#
_entry.id   AF-A0A7S2FTG8-F1
#
_cell.length_a   1.000
_cell.length_b   1.000
_cell.length_c   1.000
_cell.angle_alpha   90.00
_cell.angle_beta   90.00
_cell.angle_gamma   90.00
#
_symmetry.space_group_name_H-M   'P 1'
#
loop_
_entity.id
_entity.type
_entity.pdbx_description
1 polymer ?
#
loop_
_entity_poly.entity_id
_entity_poly.type
_entity_poly.pdbx_seq_one_letter_code
_entity_poly.pdbx_strand_id
1 'polypeptide(L)'
;MKAVDYCVPWGRPSEDVIARKRERQSARLNKQRLNNIKSMIDCSAPAVPKHLANRQKKKQLAVDRQHVIDIENAKLVEKMARILRGQGPKVCGDAPFRLTGSKNEPIRRKELEKISNENRAIAARIRQQAPNYDHFKMADDYHVSTGYAKNISRTFKRDQRIENNRRYLMEKGISPDGMEDDGMTGPMSGMGMGGPMSGMTGGSDAPNPYAMLIDANKMSTSMTKLTTASQARKQIAKDRGYEL
;
A
#
# COMPACT_ATOMS: atom_id res chain seq x y z
N MET A 1 -23.97 77.60 34.89
CA MET A 1 -23.99 76.89 33.60
C MET A 1 -22.93 75.80 33.63
N LYS A 2 -23.31 74.53 33.46
CA LYS A 2 -22.38 73.45 33.06
C LYS A 2 -22.98 72.83 31.81
N ALA A 3 -22.18 72.75 30.77
CA ALA A 3 -22.58 72.34 29.43
C ALA A 3 -23.19 70.93 29.45
N VAL A 4 -24.29 70.78 28.73
CA VAL A 4 -24.88 69.48 28.39
C VAL A 4 -24.14 69.00 27.15
N ASP A 5 -23.20 68.07 27.33
CA ASP A 5 -22.51 67.41 26.23
C ASP A 5 -23.40 66.29 25.66
N TYR A 6 -23.71 66.43 24.38
CA TYR A 6 -24.56 65.55 23.60
C TYR A 6 -23.80 64.31 23.11
N CYS A 7 -24.49 63.17 23.14
CA CYS A 7 -24.39 62.04 22.23
C CYS A 7 -23.07 61.22 22.17
N VAL A 8 -23.16 59.96 22.62
CA VAL A 8 -22.42 58.84 22.02
C VAL A 8 -23.46 57.98 21.29
N PRO A 9 -23.25 57.57 20.02
CA PRO A 9 -24.33 57.00 19.18
C PRO A 9 -24.91 55.65 19.63
N TRP A 10 -24.33 55.01 20.65
CA TRP A 10 -24.83 53.76 21.23
C TRP A 10 -24.75 53.75 22.78
N GLY A 11 -24.84 54.91 23.43
CA GLY A 11 -24.78 55.05 24.89
C GLY A 11 -26.04 55.71 25.46
N ARG A 12 -26.74 55.03 26.37
CA ARG A 12 -28.01 55.51 26.95
C ARG A 12 -27.81 56.84 27.71
N PRO A 13 -28.70 57.85 27.54
CA PRO A 13 -28.61 59.14 28.24
C PRO A 13 -28.77 58.95 29.75
N SER A 14 -27.88 59.58 30.53
CA SER A 14 -27.87 59.66 32.01
C SER A 14 -28.36 58.39 32.71
N GLU A 15 -27.45 57.46 33.01
CA GLU A 15 -27.75 56.25 33.79
C GLU A 15 -28.76 56.54 34.90
N ASP A 16 -30.00 56.07 34.71
CA ASP A 16 -30.95 55.96 35.81
C ASP A 16 -30.23 55.17 36.90
N VAL A 17 -29.98 55.82 38.04
CA VAL A 17 -29.23 55.22 39.16
C VAL A 17 -29.87 53.89 39.56
N ILE A 18 -31.18 53.77 39.36
CA ILE A 18 -31.96 52.54 39.56
C ILE A 18 -31.56 51.48 38.53
N ALA A 19 -31.47 51.83 37.24
CA ALA A 19 -31.03 50.92 36.18
C ALA A 19 -29.60 50.41 36.41
N ARG A 20 -28.66 51.29 36.76
CA ARG A 20 -27.28 50.90 37.07
C ARG A 20 -27.19 49.99 38.30
N LYS A 21 -27.98 50.27 39.34
CA LYS A 21 -28.06 49.43 40.54
C LYS A 21 -28.62 48.05 40.21
N ARG A 22 -29.66 47.96 39.37
CA ARG A 22 -30.23 46.69 38.89
C ARG A 22 -29.24 45.90 38.05
N GLU A 23 -28.48 46.55 37.17
CA GLU A 23 -27.47 45.89 36.36
C GLU A 23 -26.34 45.32 37.23
N ARG A 24 -25.82 46.12 38.18
CA ARG A 24 -24.82 45.64 39.16
C ARG A 24 -25.33 44.46 39.98
N GLN A 25 -26.59 44.52 40.42
CA GLN A 25 -27.20 43.42 41.16
C GLN A 25 -27.34 42.16 40.29
N SER A 26 -27.78 42.32 39.03
CA SER A 26 -27.91 41.22 38.08
C SER A 26 -26.55 40.60 37.76
N ALA A 27 -25.51 41.42 37.56
CA ALA A 27 -24.15 40.96 37.35
C ALA A 27 -23.59 40.24 38.58
N ARG A 28 -23.86 40.75 39.79
CA ARG A 28 -23.46 40.09 41.05
C ARG A 28 -24.15 38.74 41.21
N LEU A 29 -25.45 38.66 40.96
CA LEU A 29 -26.22 37.41 41.01
C LEU A 29 -25.73 36.43 39.94
N ASN A 30 -25.42 36.90 38.74
CA ASN A 30 -24.88 36.05 37.68
C ASN A 30 -23.52 35.46 38.09
N LYS A 31 -22.60 36.28 38.61
CA LYS A 31 -21.31 35.80 39.13
C LYS A 31 -21.49 34.80 40.27
N GLN A 32 -22.43 35.03 41.18
CA GLN A 32 -22.74 34.08 42.25
C GLN A 32 -23.29 32.76 41.70
N ARG A 33 -24.17 32.81 40.70
CA ARG A 33 -24.67 31.61 40.01
C ARG A 33 -23.53 30.85 39.36
N LEU A 34 -22.71 31.53 38.55
CA LEU A 34 -21.55 30.92 37.87
C LEU A 34 -20.58 30.26 38.85
N ASN A 35 -20.26 30.91 39.97
CA ASN A 35 -19.38 30.35 40.99
C ASN A 35 -19.99 29.13 41.70
N ASN A 36 -21.32 29.05 41.78
CA ASN A 36 -22.03 27.96 42.44
C ASN A 36 -22.43 26.83 41.48
N ILE A 37 -22.21 26.96 40.16
CA ILE A 37 -22.44 25.89 39.21
C ILE A 37 -21.40 24.80 39.45
N LYS A 38 -21.87 23.59 39.79
CA LYS A 38 -21.05 22.38 39.87
C LYS A 38 -21.16 21.60 38.56
N SER A 39 -20.08 20.95 38.14
CA SER A 39 -20.13 20.00 37.03
C SER A 39 -21.07 18.83 37.40
N MET A 40 -22.03 18.55 36.54
CA MET A 40 -22.99 17.44 36.72
C MET A 40 -22.36 16.06 36.43
N ILE A 41 -21.19 16.06 35.77
CA ILE A 41 -20.49 14.86 35.32
C ILE A 41 -19.27 14.67 36.22
N ASP A 42 -19.07 13.44 36.67
CA ASP A 42 -17.84 13.03 37.34
C ASP A 42 -16.70 12.96 36.32
N CYS A 43 -15.69 13.80 36.52
CA CYS A 43 -14.46 13.82 35.71
C CYS A 43 -13.30 13.11 36.40
N SER A 44 -13.55 12.35 37.47
CA SER A 44 -12.52 11.57 38.15
C SER A 44 -12.06 10.39 37.29
N ALA A 45 -10.82 9.95 37.52
CA ALA A 45 -10.29 8.79 36.80
C ALA A 45 -11.09 7.54 37.18
N PRO A 46 -11.50 6.71 36.20
CA PRO A 46 -12.23 5.49 36.51
C PRO A 46 -11.38 4.54 37.35
N ALA A 47 -12.02 3.79 38.25
CA ALA A 47 -11.33 2.83 39.09
C ALA A 47 -10.62 1.76 38.24
N VAL A 48 -9.34 1.53 38.52
CA VAL A 48 -8.56 0.51 37.81
C VAL A 48 -9.10 -0.88 38.20
N PRO A 49 -9.50 -1.72 37.23
CA PRO A 49 -10.01 -3.03 37.54
C PRO A 49 -8.90 -3.93 38.09
N LYS A 50 -9.24 -4.75 39.09
CA LYS A 50 -8.29 -5.59 39.85
C LYS A 50 -7.40 -6.48 38.98
N HIS A 51 -7.91 -6.96 37.83
CA HIS A 51 -7.14 -7.81 36.92
C HIS A 51 -6.00 -7.08 36.23
N LEU A 52 -6.12 -5.77 35.95
CA LEU A 52 -5.06 -4.95 35.37
C LEU A 52 -3.99 -4.60 36.38
N ALA A 53 -4.36 -4.39 37.65
CA ALA A 53 -3.41 -4.17 38.74
C ALA A 53 -2.59 -5.45 39.03
N ASN A 54 -3.25 -6.60 39.11
CA ASN A 54 -2.61 -7.86 39.49
C ASN A 54 -1.85 -8.56 38.35
N ARG A 55 -2.25 -8.34 37.08
CA ARG A 55 -1.69 -8.97 35.88
C ARG A 55 -1.43 -10.48 36.05
N GLN A 56 -2.45 -11.22 36.50
CA GLN A 56 -2.33 -12.63 36.89
C GLN A 56 -1.69 -13.52 35.81
N LYS A 57 -2.04 -13.33 34.53
CA LYS A 57 -1.44 -14.08 33.41
C LYS A 57 0.07 -13.86 33.29
N LYS A 58 0.56 -12.64 33.56
CA LYS A 58 2.01 -12.36 33.54
C LYS A 58 2.73 -13.09 34.67
N LYS A 59 2.11 -13.14 35.86
CA LYS A 59 2.64 -13.90 37.01
C LYS A 59 2.66 -15.40 36.70
N GLN A 60 1.58 -15.93 36.14
CA GLN A 60 1.49 -17.34 35.74
C GLN A 60 2.62 -17.72 34.76
N LEU A 61 2.83 -16.94 33.70
CA LEU A 61 3.89 -17.20 32.72
C LEU A 61 5.30 -17.16 33.34
N ALA A 62 5.53 -16.31 34.34
CA ALA A 62 6.79 -16.27 35.06
C ALA A 62 7.01 -17.53 35.90
N VAL A 63 5.95 -18.02 36.58
CA VAL A 63 5.98 -19.27 37.34
C VAL A 63 6.20 -20.47 36.42
N ASP A 64 5.48 -20.55 35.30
CA ASP A 64 5.63 -21.64 34.33
C ASP A 64 7.06 -21.69 33.77
N ARG A 65 7.63 -20.52 33.44
CA ARG A 65 9.03 -20.42 32.98
C ARG A 65 10.02 -20.87 34.06
N GLN A 66 9.82 -20.44 35.31
CA GLN A 66 10.69 -20.84 36.42
C GLN A 66 10.61 -22.36 36.65
N HIS A 67 9.41 -22.94 36.58
CA HIS A 67 9.22 -24.37 36.73
C HIS A 67 9.97 -25.18 35.66
N VAL A 68 9.96 -24.73 34.40
CA VAL A 68 10.77 -25.35 33.32
C VAL A 68 12.26 -25.30 33.66
N ILE A 69 12.76 -24.15 34.11
CA ILE A 69 14.15 -23.98 34.51
C ILE A 69 14.51 -24.93 35.66
N ASP A 70 13.65 -25.05 36.66
CA ASP A 70 13.89 -25.91 37.82
C ASP A 70 13.96 -27.40 37.41
N ILE A 71 13.08 -27.85 36.51
CA ILE A 71 13.12 -29.21 35.94
C ILE A 71 14.42 -29.44 35.17
N GLU A 72 14.82 -28.48 34.33
CA GLU A 72 16.06 -28.60 33.53
C GLU A 72 17.30 -28.63 34.41
N ASN A 73 17.34 -27.79 35.46
CA ASN A 73 18.41 -27.78 36.46
C ASN A 73 18.49 -29.10 37.22
N ALA A 74 17.35 -29.65 37.66
CA ALA A 74 17.30 -30.95 38.31
C ALA A 74 17.88 -32.06 37.40
N LYS A 75 17.46 -32.07 36.13
CA LYS A 75 17.96 -33.02 35.12
C LYS A 75 19.47 -32.86 34.86
N LEU A 76 19.98 -31.64 34.88
CA LEU A 76 21.41 -31.38 34.72
C LEU A 76 22.20 -31.92 35.91
N VAL A 77 21.77 -31.60 37.13
CA VAL A 77 22.41 -32.07 38.37
C VAL A 77 22.40 -33.59 38.44
N GLU A 78 21.29 -34.24 38.09
CA GLU A 78 21.20 -35.70 38.03
C GLU A 78 22.23 -36.30 37.06
N LYS A 79 22.38 -35.73 35.86
CA LYS A 79 23.37 -36.15 34.88
C LYS A 79 24.80 -35.96 35.37
N MET A 80 25.10 -34.81 35.98
CA MET A 80 26.42 -34.55 36.58
C MET A 80 26.72 -35.57 37.68
N ALA A 81 25.76 -35.82 38.58
CA ALA A 81 25.90 -36.80 39.64
C ALA A 81 26.10 -38.22 39.08
N ARG A 82 25.42 -38.61 37.99
CA ARG A 82 25.63 -39.89 37.32
C ARG A 82 27.05 -40.01 36.74
N ILE A 83 27.57 -38.95 36.13
CA ILE A 83 28.95 -38.92 35.61
C ILE A 83 29.95 -39.05 36.77
N LEU A 84 29.76 -38.28 37.85
CA LEU A 84 30.61 -38.32 39.05
C LEU A 84 30.62 -39.71 39.73
N ARG A 85 29.50 -40.44 39.71
CA ARG A 85 29.40 -41.82 40.20
C ARG A 85 30.05 -42.86 39.28
N GLY A 86 30.68 -42.46 38.16
CA GLY A 86 31.25 -43.40 37.19
C GLY A 86 30.22 -44.19 36.39
N GLN A 87 28.94 -43.83 36.49
CA GLN A 87 27.82 -44.41 35.72
C GLN A 87 27.58 -43.65 34.40
N GLY A 88 28.51 -42.77 34.03
CA GLY A 88 28.50 -42.07 32.75
C GLY A 88 28.80 -43.03 31.58
N PRO A 89 28.52 -42.63 30.33
CA PRO A 89 28.89 -43.40 29.16
C PRO A 89 30.41 -43.65 29.17
N LYS A 90 30.82 -44.92 29.09
CA LYS A 90 32.23 -45.28 28.98
C LYS A 90 32.75 -44.72 27.66
N VAL A 91 33.80 -43.89 27.71
CA VAL A 91 34.55 -43.43 26.53
C VAL A 91 35.51 -44.55 26.08
N CYS A 92 35.02 -45.78 25.97
CA CYS A 92 35.79 -46.90 25.46
C CYS A 92 35.64 -46.92 23.93
N GLY A 93 36.56 -46.23 23.26
CA GLY A 93 37.55 -46.88 22.41
C GLY A 93 37.17 -47.66 21.16
N ASP A 94 35.91 -47.92 20.82
CA ASP A 94 35.61 -48.81 19.68
C ASP A 94 34.84 -48.16 18.53
N ALA A 95 35.56 -48.08 17.40
CA ALA A 95 35.22 -47.65 16.04
C ALA A 95 34.95 -46.14 15.83
N PRO A 96 35.41 -45.54 14.70
CA PRO A 96 34.96 -44.21 14.32
C PRO A 96 33.45 -44.31 14.22
N PHE A 97 32.76 -43.51 15.04
CA PHE A 97 31.32 -43.29 15.02
C PHE A 97 30.87 -43.33 13.57
N ARG A 98 30.38 -44.48 13.08
CA ARG A 98 29.69 -44.50 11.79
C ARG A 98 28.63 -43.46 12.01
N LEU A 99 28.60 -42.42 11.18
CA LEU A 99 27.57 -41.40 11.21
C LEU A 99 26.24 -42.10 10.93
N THR A 100 25.69 -42.79 11.94
CA THR A 100 24.28 -43.07 12.05
C THR A 100 23.68 -41.69 11.93
N GLY A 101 22.93 -41.46 10.84
CA GLY A 101 22.51 -40.13 10.41
C GLY A 101 22.05 -39.28 11.58
N SER A 102 22.23 -37.96 11.45
CA SER A 102 21.89 -36.98 12.48
C SER A 102 20.62 -37.38 13.24
N LYS A 103 20.58 -37.23 14.57
CA LYS A 103 19.36 -37.54 15.36
C LYS A 103 18.10 -36.82 14.82
N ASN A 104 18.31 -35.74 14.07
CA ASN A 104 17.26 -34.94 13.44
C ASN A 104 16.90 -35.41 12.01
N GLU A 105 17.53 -36.46 11.49
CA GLU A 105 17.19 -37.11 10.21
C GLU A 105 15.70 -37.39 10.04
N PRO A 106 14.99 -38.02 11.00
CA PRO A 106 13.58 -38.32 10.82
C PRO A 106 12.71 -37.05 10.79
N ILE A 107 13.07 -36.03 11.57
CA ILE A 107 12.37 -34.74 11.59
C ILE A 107 12.58 -34.03 10.26
N ARG A 108 13.83 -33.98 9.77
CA ARG A 108 14.18 -33.38 8.49
C ARG A 108 13.49 -34.10 7.33
N ARG A 109 13.41 -35.43 7.36
CA ARG A 109 12.70 -36.23 6.35
C ARG A 109 11.20 -35.91 6.33
N LYS A 110 10.55 -35.85 7.49
CA LYS A 110 9.13 -35.46 7.60
C LYS A 110 8.88 -34.06 7.07
N GLU A 111 9.75 -33.10 7.38
CA GLU A 111 9.59 -31.73 6.89
C GLU A 111 9.81 -31.66 5.37
N LEU A 112 10.79 -32.40 4.83
CA LEU A 112 11.00 -32.50 3.38
C LEU A 112 9.79 -33.11 2.66
N GLU A 113 9.18 -34.16 3.23
CA GLU A 113 7.95 -34.75 2.68
C GLU A 113 6.79 -33.76 2.70
N LYS A 114 6.63 -33.02 3.80
CA LYS A 114 5.62 -31.95 3.93
C LYS A 114 5.81 -30.87 2.87
N ILE A 115 7.02 -30.31 2.75
CA ILE A 115 7.37 -29.30 1.76
C ILE A 115 7.11 -29.82 0.33
N SER A 116 7.48 -31.08 0.05
CA SER A 116 7.26 -31.69 -1.26
C SER A 116 5.77 -31.80 -1.60
N ASN A 117 4.94 -32.19 -0.63
CA ASN A 117 3.49 -32.29 -0.80
C ASN A 117 2.84 -30.92 -0.98
N GLU A 118 3.24 -29.92 -0.20
CA GLU A 118 2.78 -28.53 -0.33
C GLU A 118 3.15 -27.95 -1.69
N ASN A 119 4.40 -28.11 -2.14
CA ASN A 119 4.85 -27.66 -3.45
C ASN A 119 4.05 -28.33 -4.58
N ARG A 120 3.73 -29.61 -4.45
CA ARG A 120 2.90 -30.33 -5.43
C ARG A 120 1.48 -29.78 -5.48
N ALA A 121 0.88 -29.49 -4.32
CA ALA A 121 -0.45 -28.90 -4.24
C ALA A 121 -0.49 -27.48 -4.83
N ILE A 122 0.51 -26.65 -4.54
CA ILE A 122 0.65 -25.30 -5.11
C ILE A 122 0.79 -25.39 -6.63
N ALA A 123 1.68 -26.26 -7.13
CA ALA A 123 1.85 -26.44 -8.57
C ALA A 123 0.57 -26.92 -9.26
N ALA A 124 -0.19 -27.82 -8.63
CA ALA A 124 -1.48 -28.26 -9.15
C ALA A 124 -2.49 -27.10 -9.22
N ARG A 125 -2.57 -26.27 -8.18
CA ARG A 125 -3.42 -25.08 -8.16
C ARG A 125 -3.02 -24.08 -9.24
N ILE A 126 -1.74 -23.78 -9.39
CA ILE A 126 -1.22 -22.86 -10.42
C ILE A 126 -1.57 -23.36 -11.82
N ARG A 127 -1.46 -24.68 -12.06
CA ARG A 127 -1.80 -25.27 -13.38
C ARG A 127 -3.31 -25.28 -13.66
N GLN A 128 -4.14 -25.46 -12.64
CA GLN A 128 -5.60 -25.46 -12.79
C GLN A 128 -6.16 -24.05 -12.99
N GLN A 129 -5.50 -23.04 -12.41
CA GLN A 129 -5.93 -21.66 -12.53
C GLN A 129 -5.59 -21.13 -13.93
N ALA A 130 -6.61 -20.72 -14.68
CA ALA A 130 -6.41 -20.01 -15.93
C ALA A 130 -5.74 -18.64 -15.66
N PRO A 131 -4.91 -18.13 -16.59
CA PRO A 131 -4.40 -16.77 -16.47
C PRO A 131 -5.57 -15.79 -16.48
N ASN A 132 -5.66 -14.94 -15.46
CA ASN A 132 -6.65 -13.85 -15.39
C ASN A 132 -6.30 -12.68 -16.32
N TYR A 133 -5.16 -12.76 -16.99
CA TYR A 133 -4.56 -11.71 -17.79
C TYR A 133 -4.58 -12.13 -19.25
N ASP A 134 -5.47 -11.51 -20.01
CA ASP A 134 -5.61 -11.71 -21.44
C ASP A 134 -5.23 -10.41 -22.16
N HIS A 135 -4.04 -10.42 -22.77
CA HIS A 135 -3.50 -9.29 -23.50
C HIS A 135 -4.33 -8.90 -24.71
N PHE A 136 -4.98 -9.87 -25.37
CA PHE A 136 -5.79 -9.61 -26.55
C PHE A 136 -7.03 -8.82 -26.14
N LYS A 137 -7.73 -9.31 -25.12
CA LYS A 137 -8.87 -8.58 -24.54
C LYS A 137 -8.48 -7.19 -24.07
N MET A 138 -7.33 -7.03 -23.41
CA MET A 138 -6.89 -5.71 -22.95
C MET A 138 -6.56 -4.76 -24.09
N ALA A 139 -5.99 -5.26 -25.19
CA ALA A 139 -5.77 -4.46 -26.39
C ALA A 139 -7.10 -4.02 -27.01
N ASP A 140 -8.08 -4.91 -27.10
CA ASP A 140 -9.43 -4.61 -27.61
C ASP A 140 -10.13 -3.57 -26.72
N ASP A 141 -10.13 -3.77 -25.39
CA ASP A 141 -10.69 -2.84 -24.42
C ASP A 141 -10.00 -1.46 -24.49
N TYR A 142 -8.68 -1.43 -24.75
CA TYR A 142 -7.94 -0.19 -24.98
C TYR A 142 -8.38 0.50 -26.29
N HIS A 143 -8.52 -0.23 -27.39
CA HIS A 143 -9.02 0.32 -28.65
C HIS A 143 -10.43 0.89 -28.52
N VAL A 144 -11.32 0.19 -27.81
CA VAL A 144 -12.69 0.65 -27.57
C VAL A 144 -12.70 1.91 -26.68
N SER A 145 -11.97 1.88 -25.56
CA SER A 145 -11.92 3.01 -24.63
C SER A 145 -11.26 4.26 -25.22
N THR A 146 -10.20 4.10 -26.01
CA THR A 146 -9.58 5.21 -26.75
C THR A 146 -10.53 5.79 -27.80
N GLY A 147 -11.30 4.95 -28.48
CA GLY A 147 -12.39 5.37 -29.37
C GLY A 147 -13.44 6.21 -28.64
N TYR A 148 -13.92 5.74 -27.48
CA TYR A 148 -14.86 6.51 -26.67
C TYR A 148 -14.27 7.83 -26.17
N ALA A 149 -13.04 7.82 -25.66
CA ALA A 149 -12.34 9.00 -25.18
C ALA A 149 -12.19 10.05 -26.30
N LYS A 150 -11.84 9.61 -27.51
CA LYS A 150 -11.78 10.46 -28.70
C LYS A 150 -13.16 11.05 -29.01
N ASN A 151 -14.21 10.23 -29.04
CA ASN A 151 -15.57 10.65 -29.37
C ASN A 151 -16.17 11.66 -28.37
N ILE A 152 -15.82 11.55 -27.08
CA ILE A 152 -16.29 12.50 -26.06
C ILE A 152 -15.43 13.76 -25.97
N SER A 153 -14.21 13.76 -26.50
CA SER A 153 -13.28 14.87 -26.41
C SER A 153 -13.85 16.15 -27.04
N ARG A 154 -13.57 17.30 -26.41
CA ARG A 154 -14.07 18.60 -26.85
C ARG A 154 -13.55 18.99 -28.23
N THR A 155 -12.32 18.61 -28.55
CA THR A 155 -11.67 18.84 -29.84
C THR A 155 -12.36 18.04 -30.94
N PHE A 156 -12.52 16.73 -30.78
CA PHE A 156 -13.23 15.91 -31.77
C PHE A 156 -14.68 16.37 -32.01
N LYS A 157 -15.41 16.76 -30.96
CA LYS A 157 -16.76 17.34 -31.10
C LYS A 157 -16.78 18.72 -31.76
N ARG A 158 -15.71 19.50 -31.64
CA ARG A 158 -15.55 20.77 -32.37
C ARG A 158 -15.32 20.48 -33.85
N ASP A 159 -14.41 19.57 -34.17
CA ASP A 159 -14.06 19.23 -35.56
C ASP A 159 -15.26 18.63 -36.31
N GLN A 160 -16.02 17.74 -35.66
CA GLN A 160 -17.30 17.23 -36.19
C GLN A 160 -18.30 18.34 -36.51
N ARG A 161 -18.40 19.39 -35.68
CA ARG A 161 -19.28 20.53 -35.93
C ARG A 161 -18.80 21.37 -37.11
N ILE A 162 -17.49 21.59 -37.22
CA ILE A 162 -16.89 22.32 -38.34
C ILE A 162 -17.13 21.57 -39.65
N GLU A 163 -16.90 20.26 -39.67
CA GLU A 163 -17.09 19.41 -40.84
C GLU A 163 -18.56 19.33 -41.27
N ASN A 164 -19.49 19.17 -40.33
CA ASN A 164 -20.93 19.20 -40.63
C ASN A 164 -21.38 20.55 -41.20
N ASN A 165 -20.85 21.65 -40.67
CA ASN A 165 -21.10 23.00 -41.22
C ASN A 165 -20.52 23.14 -42.63
N ARG A 166 -19.28 22.67 -42.85
CA ARG A 166 -18.63 22.66 -44.17
C ARG A 166 -19.47 21.90 -45.20
N ARG A 167 -19.96 20.72 -44.84
CA ARG A 167 -20.84 19.90 -45.69
C ARG A 167 -22.14 20.61 -46.02
N TYR A 168 -22.78 21.22 -45.03
CA TYR A 168 -24.00 22.00 -45.22
C TYR A 168 -23.78 23.19 -46.16
N LEU A 169 -22.65 23.91 -46.03
CA LEU A 169 -22.29 25.03 -46.90
C LEU A 169 -22.07 24.57 -48.35
N MET A 170 -21.34 23.46 -48.55
CA MET A 170 -21.16 22.86 -49.88
C MET A 170 -22.48 22.43 -50.52
N GLU A 171 -23.38 21.82 -49.75
CA GLU A 171 -24.73 21.43 -50.22
C GLU A 171 -25.56 22.65 -50.65
N LYS A 172 -25.35 23.80 -50.00
CA LYS A 172 -25.97 25.09 -50.37
C LYS A 172 -25.24 25.84 -51.48
N GLY A 173 -24.18 25.27 -52.06
CA GLY A 173 -23.38 25.91 -53.11
C GLY A 173 -22.57 27.11 -52.63
N ILE A 174 -22.36 27.25 -51.32
CA ILE A 174 -21.56 28.30 -50.69
C ILE A 174 -20.16 27.71 -50.47
N SER A 175 -19.15 28.27 -51.15
CA SER A 175 -17.78 27.77 -51.08
C SER A 175 -17.23 27.93 -49.66
N PRO A 176 -16.81 26.86 -48.96
CA PRO A 176 -16.33 26.96 -47.58
C PRO A 176 -14.99 27.67 -47.44
N ASP A 177 -14.24 27.76 -48.54
CA ASP A 177 -12.89 28.33 -48.59
C ASP A 177 -12.92 29.81 -49.07
N GLY A 178 -14.09 30.47 -49.02
CA GLY A 178 -14.30 31.85 -49.49
C GLY A 178 -14.31 32.94 -48.40
N MET A 179 -13.66 32.72 -47.26
CA MET A 179 -13.38 33.78 -46.27
C MET A 179 -11.86 33.98 -46.18
N GLU A 180 -11.24 34.25 -47.32
CA GLU A 180 -9.98 34.99 -47.35
C GLU A 180 -10.31 36.47 -47.20
N ASP A 181 -9.82 37.04 -46.09
CA ASP A 181 -9.38 38.42 -45.89
C ASP A 181 -9.76 39.45 -46.97
N ASP A 182 -11.01 39.93 -46.95
CA ASP A 182 -11.37 41.20 -47.57
C ASP A 182 -11.66 42.24 -46.48
N GLY A 183 -10.73 43.20 -46.40
CA GLY A 183 -10.60 44.22 -45.37
C GLY A 183 -11.89 44.91 -44.96
N MET A 184 -12.21 44.79 -43.66
CA MET A 184 -12.97 45.79 -42.90
C MET A 184 -12.17 46.16 -41.65
N THR A 185 -11.15 46.98 -41.85
CA THR A 185 -10.61 47.85 -40.80
C THR A 185 -11.63 48.95 -40.48
N GLY A 186 -12.29 48.84 -39.34
CA GLY A 186 -13.10 49.89 -38.72
C GLY A 186 -13.18 49.67 -37.20
N PRO A 187 -13.00 50.70 -36.36
CA PRO A 187 -12.42 50.53 -35.03
C PRO A 187 -13.48 50.14 -33.98
N MET A 188 -13.27 49.02 -33.30
CA MET A 188 -13.82 48.84 -31.96
C MET A 188 -12.68 48.67 -30.95
N SER A 189 -12.56 49.74 -30.17
CA SER A 189 -11.91 49.85 -28.87
C SER A 189 -11.98 48.58 -28.02
N GLY A 190 -10.85 48.20 -27.40
CA GLY A 190 -10.85 47.31 -26.24
C GLY A 190 -9.68 46.34 -26.13
N MET A 191 -8.43 46.81 -26.25
CA MET A 191 -7.26 46.04 -25.84
C MET A 191 -7.15 46.02 -24.31
N GLY A 192 -7.03 44.83 -23.73
CA GLY A 192 -6.84 44.66 -22.29
C GLY A 192 -6.56 43.23 -21.84
N MET A 193 -5.36 42.74 -22.14
CA MET A 193 -4.56 41.77 -21.36
C MET A 193 -4.84 40.26 -21.45
N GLY A 194 -3.83 39.54 -21.96
CA GLY A 194 -3.16 38.52 -21.14
C GLY A 194 -3.26 37.06 -21.60
N GLY A 195 -2.25 36.55 -22.29
CA GLY A 195 -2.00 35.11 -22.40
C GLY A 195 -0.77 34.77 -23.26
N PRO A 196 0.32 34.22 -22.68
CA PRO A 196 1.51 33.87 -23.45
C PRO A 196 1.43 32.47 -24.08
N MET A 197 1.97 32.42 -25.30
CA MET A 197 2.77 31.35 -25.92
C MET A 197 2.38 29.88 -25.69
N SER A 198 1.81 29.28 -26.74
CA SER A 198 2.03 27.87 -27.06
C SER A 198 3.18 27.81 -28.06
N GLY A 199 4.25 27.08 -27.70
CA GLY A 199 5.39 26.85 -28.54
C GLY A 199 5.92 25.43 -28.35
N MET A 200 5.98 24.71 -29.47
CA MET A 200 6.92 23.64 -29.77
C MET A 200 6.57 22.24 -29.28
N THR A 201 5.78 21.59 -30.13
CA THR A 201 5.97 20.20 -30.55
C THR A 201 7.40 19.94 -31.04
N GLY A 202 7.95 18.76 -30.71
CA GLY A 202 8.99 18.13 -31.55
C GLY A 202 10.08 17.39 -30.77
N GLY A 203 10.14 16.07 -30.94
CA GLY A 203 11.37 15.30 -30.78
C GLY A 203 11.35 14.23 -29.70
N SER A 204 10.87 13.03 -30.04
CA SER A 204 11.41 11.80 -29.46
C SER A 204 11.37 10.67 -30.47
N ASP A 205 12.33 10.74 -31.40
CA ASP A 205 12.96 9.54 -31.96
C ASP A 205 13.69 8.84 -30.81
N ALA A 206 12.95 8.05 -30.04
CA ALA A 206 13.51 7.12 -29.07
C ALA A 206 13.35 5.70 -29.64
N PRO A 207 14.43 4.92 -29.82
CA PRO A 207 14.31 3.56 -30.29
C PRO A 207 13.48 2.74 -29.29
N ASN A 208 12.47 2.06 -29.81
CA ASN A 208 11.58 1.18 -29.07
C ASN A 208 12.39 0.17 -28.22
N PRO A 209 12.31 0.22 -26.88
CA PRO A 209 13.08 -0.67 -26.00
C PRO A 209 12.59 -2.13 -26.00
N TYR A 210 11.56 -2.47 -26.77
CA TYR A 210 11.04 -3.84 -26.92
C TYR A 210 11.50 -4.56 -28.19
N ALA A 211 12.41 -3.98 -28.98
CA ALA A 211 13.04 -4.67 -30.11
C ALA A 211 14.21 -5.58 -29.66
N MET A 212 13.93 -6.52 -28.76
CA MET A 212 14.74 -7.73 -28.58
C MET A 212 13.82 -8.94 -28.67
N LEU A 213 13.57 -9.36 -29.91
CA LEU A 213 13.20 -10.75 -30.17
C LEU A 213 14.39 -11.62 -29.73
N ILE A 214 14.25 -12.24 -28.56
CA ILE A 214 14.99 -13.46 -28.28
C ILE A 214 14.31 -14.55 -29.11
N ASP A 215 15.03 -15.05 -30.11
CA ASP A 215 14.75 -16.30 -30.82
C ASP A 215 14.62 -17.46 -29.81
N ALA A 216 13.43 -17.65 -29.25
CA ALA A 216 13.13 -18.75 -28.32
C ALA A 216 13.17 -20.15 -28.99
N ASN A 217 13.40 -20.21 -30.31
CA ASN A 217 13.46 -21.45 -31.09
C ASN A 217 14.89 -21.98 -31.36
N LYS A 218 15.94 -21.41 -30.75
CA LYS A 218 17.32 -21.91 -30.89
C LYS A 218 17.86 -22.76 -29.74
N MET A 219 17.06 -23.06 -28.70
CA MET A 219 17.51 -23.94 -27.59
C MET A 219 16.67 -25.21 -27.36
N SER A 220 15.76 -25.57 -28.27
CA SER A 220 14.85 -26.71 -28.08
C SER A 220 15.34 -28.05 -28.66
N THR A 221 16.60 -28.14 -29.12
CA THR A 221 17.07 -29.33 -29.86
C THR A 221 18.34 -29.93 -29.26
N SER A 222 18.32 -30.38 -28.00
CA SER A 222 19.29 -31.40 -27.55
C SER A 222 18.92 -32.25 -26.33
N MET A 223 17.67 -32.29 -25.87
CA MET A 223 17.32 -33.07 -24.66
C MET A 223 16.22 -34.10 -24.90
N THR A 224 16.24 -34.75 -26.06
CA THR A 224 15.38 -35.89 -26.39
C THR A 224 16.20 -37.13 -26.75
N LYS A 225 17.11 -37.56 -25.86
CA LYS A 225 17.49 -38.98 -25.75
C LYS A 225 17.67 -39.31 -24.27
N LEU A 226 16.65 -39.97 -23.70
CA LEU A 226 16.68 -40.54 -22.36
C LEU A 226 17.80 -41.59 -22.31
N THR A 227 18.85 -41.27 -21.59
CA THR A 227 19.74 -42.27 -21.00
C THR A 227 19.69 -42.11 -19.50
N THR A 228 19.55 -43.25 -18.82
CA THR A 228 19.33 -43.45 -17.38
C THR A 228 20.00 -42.39 -16.50
N ALA A 229 19.37 -42.03 -15.37
CA ALA A 229 19.87 -41.00 -14.43
C ALA A 229 21.33 -41.22 -13.92
N SER A 230 21.91 -42.40 -14.15
CA SER A 230 23.34 -42.69 -13.97
C SER A 230 24.22 -42.03 -15.05
N GLN A 231 23.81 -42.09 -16.32
CA GLN A 231 24.53 -41.49 -17.45
C GLN A 231 24.50 -39.96 -17.41
N ALA A 232 23.37 -39.36 -17.01
CA ALA A 232 23.28 -37.92 -16.79
C ALA A 232 24.27 -37.43 -15.71
N ARG A 233 24.42 -38.19 -14.60
CA ARG A 233 25.40 -37.86 -13.55
C ARG A 233 26.84 -38.01 -14.02
N LYS A 234 27.12 -39.06 -14.81
CA LYS A 234 28.46 -39.29 -15.36
C LYS A 234 28.85 -38.20 -16.37
N GLN A 235 27.88 -37.68 -17.14
CA GLN A 235 28.10 -36.56 -18.04
C GLN A 235 28.33 -35.25 -17.28
N ILE A 236 27.52 -34.95 -16.27
CA ILE A 236 27.71 -33.76 -15.41
C ILE A 236 29.05 -33.81 -14.67
N ALA A 237 29.50 -34.99 -14.26
CA ALA A 237 30.82 -35.18 -13.63
C ALA A 237 31.96 -34.87 -14.63
N LYS A 238 31.87 -35.39 -15.86
CA LYS A 238 32.82 -35.08 -16.94
C LYS A 238 32.87 -33.60 -17.29
N ASP A 239 31.71 -32.96 -17.46
CA ASP A 239 31.62 -31.53 -17.80
C ASP A 239 32.17 -30.62 -16.70
N ARG A 240 32.24 -31.12 -15.46
CA ARG A 240 32.81 -30.43 -14.30
C ARG A 240 34.24 -30.86 -13.96
N GLY A 241 34.88 -31.67 -14.81
CA GLY A 241 36.27 -32.10 -14.63
C GLY A 241 36.49 -33.10 -13.49
N TYR A 242 35.43 -33.76 -13.02
CA TYR A 242 35.54 -34.83 -12.04
C TYR A 242 35.54 -36.18 -12.76
N GLU A 243 36.68 -36.89 -12.73
CA GLU A 243 36.73 -38.28 -13.18
C GLU A 243 36.07 -39.21 -12.13
N LEU A 244 35.13 -40.05 -12.59
CA LEU A 244 34.46 -41.12 -11.83
C LEU A 244 34.70 -42.47 -12.51
#